data_AF-A0A2U8WC74-F1
#
_entry.id   AF-A0A2U8WC74-F1
#
_cell.length_a   1.000
_cell.length_b   1.000
_cell.length_c   1.000
_cell.angle_alpha   90.00
_cell.angle_beta   90.00
_cell.angle_gamma   90.00
#
_symmetry.space_group_name_H-M   'P 1'
#
loop_
_entity.id
_entity.type
_entity.pdbx_description
1 polymer ?
#
loop_
_entity_poly.entity_id
_entity_poly.type
_entity_poly.pdbx_seq_one_letter_code
_entity_poly.pdbx_strand_id
1 'polypeptide(L)'
;MSQFKANQLVDRLEAAAKARQATVARLRVRPAAGDPAVLARQSARRAIIQAREVRTNERKLARLATEAQREAEALAAREREAAEAARQDAEKLERQVALAAEQKAAWDARFAAPKARVRR
;
A
#
# COMPACT_ATOMS: atom_id res chain seq x y z
N MET A 1 -36.28 -56.13 13.10
CA MET A 1 -35.39 -55.03 12.63
C MET A 1 -35.98 -54.17 11.49
N SER A 2 -37.15 -54.49 10.91
CA SER A 2 -37.72 -53.74 9.77
C SER A 2 -38.56 -52.52 10.17
N GLN A 3 -39.40 -52.61 11.22
CA GLN A 3 -40.23 -51.48 11.69
C GLN A 3 -39.42 -50.23 12.07
N PHE A 4 -38.25 -50.37 12.69
CA PHE A 4 -37.41 -49.23 13.08
C PHE A 4 -36.94 -48.38 11.89
N LYS A 5 -36.69 -48.99 10.72
CA LYS A 5 -36.27 -48.28 9.50
C LYS A 5 -37.46 -47.63 8.78
N ALA A 6 -38.64 -48.26 8.82
CA ALA A 6 -39.86 -47.69 8.27
C ALA A 6 -40.28 -46.42 9.01
N ASN A 7 -40.21 -46.41 10.35
CA ASN A 7 -40.51 -45.24 11.17
C ASN A 7 -39.57 -44.06 10.85
N GLN A 8 -38.27 -44.31 10.66
CA GLN A 8 -37.30 -43.26 10.28
C GLN A 8 -37.57 -42.63 8.91
N LEU A 9 -38.08 -43.39 7.94
CA LEU A 9 -38.45 -42.85 6.64
C LEU A 9 -39.68 -41.95 6.74
N VAL A 10 -40.71 -42.41 7.47
CA VAL A 10 -41.93 -41.64 7.73
C VAL A 10 -41.61 -40.34 8.46
N ASP A 11 -40.79 -40.38 9.51
CA ASP A 11 -40.36 -39.20 10.26
C ASP A 11 -39.64 -38.17 9.37
N ARG A 12 -38.80 -38.63 8.43
CA ARG A 12 -38.11 -37.75 7.47
C ARG A 12 -39.07 -37.12 6.46
N LEU A 13 -40.05 -37.88 5.98
CA LEU A 13 -41.06 -37.36 5.05
C LEU A 13 -41.96 -36.32 5.75
N GLU A 14 -42.35 -36.57 6.99
CA GLU A 14 -43.08 -35.61 7.79
C GLU A 14 -42.28 -34.34 8.08
N ALA A 15 -41.00 -34.49 8.45
CA ALA A 15 -40.11 -33.35 8.68
C ALA A 15 -39.95 -32.51 7.40
N ALA A 16 -39.79 -33.14 6.24
CA ALA A 16 -39.72 -32.47 4.95
C ALA A 16 -41.05 -31.76 4.59
N ALA A 17 -42.20 -32.39 4.87
CA ALA A 17 -43.50 -31.78 4.66
C ALA A 17 -43.72 -30.55 5.56
N LYS A 18 -43.39 -30.67 6.85
CA LYS A 18 -43.44 -29.56 7.83
C LYS A 18 -42.49 -28.42 7.42
N ALA A 19 -41.29 -28.72 6.95
CA ALA A 19 -40.34 -27.70 6.46
C ALA A 19 -40.85 -26.96 5.21
N ARG A 20 -41.48 -27.68 4.27
CA ARG A 20 -42.12 -27.06 3.09
C ARG A 20 -43.29 -26.17 3.48
N GLN A 21 -44.17 -26.65 4.37
CA GLN A 21 -45.28 -25.86 4.90
C GLN A 21 -44.79 -24.60 5.63
N ALA A 22 -43.75 -24.71 6.46
CA ALA A 22 -43.15 -23.57 7.15
C ALA A 22 -42.57 -22.54 6.17
N THR A 23 -41.91 -22.99 5.10
CA THR A 23 -41.38 -22.10 4.06
C THR A 23 -42.49 -21.34 3.34
N VAL A 24 -43.56 -22.02 2.94
CA VAL A 24 -44.73 -21.40 2.29
C VAL A 24 -45.43 -20.43 3.24
N ALA A 25 -45.60 -20.78 4.52
CA ALA A 25 -46.17 -19.89 5.52
C ALA A 25 -45.34 -18.61 5.71
N ARG A 26 -44.00 -18.72 5.78
CA ARG A 26 -43.11 -17.56 5.85
C ARG A 26 -43.22 -16.64 4.64
N LEU A 27 -43.37 -17.20 3.44
CA LEU A 27 -43.54 -16.41 2.22
C LEU A 27 -44.89 -15.68 2.18
N ARG A 28 -45.96 -16.31 2.68
CA ARG A 28 -47.30 -15.70 2.75
C ARG A 28 -47.39 -14.56 3.77
N VAL A 29 -46.68 -14.67 4.88
CA VAL A 29 -46.65 -13.64 5.94
C VAL A 29 -45.67 -12.49 5.62
N ARG A 30 -44.81 -12.66 4.61
CA ARG A 30 -43.82 -11.66 4.26
C ARG A 30 -44.52 -10.40 3.72
N PRO A 31 -44.22 -9.20 4.28
CA PRO A 31 -44.79 -7.97 3.77
C PRO A 31 -44.37 -7.72 2.32
N ALA A 32 -45.29 -7.15 1.54
CA ALA A 32 -45.06 -6.81 0.15
C ALA A 32 -43.92 -5.78 0.00
N ALA A 33 -43.29 -5.73 -1.18
CA ALA A 33 -42.20 -4.78 -1.42
C ALA A 33 -42.64 -3.30 -1.28
N GLY A 34 -43.91 -3.00 -1.52
CA GLY A 34 -44.51 -1.68 -1.36
C GLY A 34 -44.99 -1.36 0.06
N ASP A 35 -44.83 -2.29 1.03
CA ASP A 35 -45.18 -2.03 2.42
C ASP A 35 -44.30 -0.89 2.97
N PRO A 36 -44.90 0.17 3.59
CA PRO A 36 -44.15 1.30 4.12
C PRO A 36 -43.04 0.90 5.11
N ALA A 37 -43.24 -0.16 5.92
CA ALA A 37 -42.22 -0.66 6.84
C ALA A 37 -41.05 -1.33 6.12
N VAL A 38 -41.27 -1.93 4.94
CA VAL A 38 -40.20 -2.48 4.10
C VAL A 38 -39.44 -1.35 3.43
N LEU A 39 -40.14 -0.36 2.89
CA LEU A 39 -39.54 0.81 2.25
C LEU A 39 -38.68 1.63 3.23
N ALA A 40 -39.16 1.87 4.45
CA ALA A 40 -38.42 2.56 5.50
C ALA A 40 -37.12 1.81 5.88
N ARG A 41 -37.17 0.48 5.96
CA ARG A 41 -35.95 -0.32 6.21
C ARG A 41 -34.97 -0.26 5.04
N GLN A 42 -35.48 -0.26 3.81
CA GLN A 42 -34.62 -0.14 2.61
C GLN A 42 -33.98 1.25 2.52
N SER A 43 -34.73 2.33 2.79
CA SER A 43 -34.19 3.69 2.78
C SER A 43 -33.12 3.87 3.86
N ALA A 44 -33.37 3.39 5.09
CA ALA A 44 -32.38 3.42 6.17
C ALA A 44 -31.10 2.66 5.81
N ARG A 45 -31.22 1.47 5.19
CA ARG A 45 -30.06 0.71 4.71
C ARG A 45 -29.30 1.43 3.61
N ARG A 46 -30.01 2.02 2.64
CA ARG A 46 -29.40 2.81 1.56
C ARG A 46 -28.64 4.01 2.11
N ALA A 47 -29.21 4.74 3.08
CA ALA A 47 -28.53 5.86 3.73
C ALA A 47 -27.23 5.43 4.43
N ILE A 48 -27.24 4.28 5.12
CA ILE A 48 -26.03 3.72 5.75
C ILE A 48 -24.97 3.36 4.70
N ILE A 49 -25.38 2.74 3.59
CA ILE A 49 -24.47 2.35 2.50
C ILE A 49 -23.83 3.60 1.89
N GLN A 50 -24.63 4.61 1.53
CA GLN A 50 -24.14 5.88 1.00
C GLN A 50 -23.16 6.57 1.97
N ALA A 51 -23.49 6.63 3.26
CA ALA A 51 -22.60 7.19 4.27
C ALA A 51 -21.30 6.37 4.46
N ARG A 52 -21.31 5.08 4.17
CA ARG A 52 -20.09 4.26 4.15
C ARG A 52 -19.28 4.52 2.89
N GLU A 53 -19.92 4.60 1.73
CA GLU A 53 -19.29 4.88 0.44
C GLU A 53 -18.56 6.22 0.46
N VAL A 54 -19.21 7.28 0.94
CA VAL A 54 -18.60 8.61 1.14
C VAL A 54 -17.35 8.50 2.00
N ARG A 55 -17.44 7.92 3.21
CA ARG A 55 -16.28 7.73 4.11
C ARG A 55 -15.18 6.87 3.51
N THR A 56 -15.51 5.87 2.69
CA THR A 56 -14.49 5.06 2.02
C THR A 56 -13.80 5.84 0.91
N ASN A 57 -14.53 6.65 0.16
CA ASN A 57 -13.96 7.47 -0.91
C ASN A 57 -13.08 8.58 -0.35
N GLU A 58 -13.53 9.28 0.69
CA GLU A 58 -12.72 10.28 1.40
C GLU A 58 -11.41 9.69 1.91
N ARG A 59 -11.46 8.52 2.57
CA ARG A 59 -10.25 7.85 3.06
C ARG A 59 -9.33 7.38 1.93
N LYS A 60 -9.87 6.94 0.80
CA LYS A 60 -9.06 6.58 -0.37
C LYS A 60 -8.35 7.80 -0.95
N LEU A 61 -9.07 8.90 -1.12
CA LEU A 61 -8.49 10.15 -1.62
C LEU A 61 -7.40 10.69 -0.67
N ALA A 62 -7.63 10.66 0.63
CA ALA A 62 -6.63 11.05 1.63
C ALA A 62 -5.37 10.17 1.56
N ARG A 63 -5.53 8.84 1.43
CA ARG A 63 -4.39 7.92 1.28
C ARG A 63 -3.57 8.21 0.02
N LEU A 64 -4.25 8.34 -1.12
CA LEU A 64 -3.58 8.66 -2.40
C LEU A 64 -2.82 9.98 -2.32
N ALA A 65 -3.39 11.01 -1.67
CA ALA A 65 -2.70 12.27 -1.46
C ALA A 65 -1.45 12.10 -0.59
N THR A 66 -1.53 11.34 0.51
CA THR A 66 -0.35 11.07 1.36
C THR A 66 0.71 10.21 0.69
N GLU A 67 0.31 9.25 -0.14
CA GLU A 67 1.22 8.41 -0.91
C GLU A 67 1.96 9.24 -1.96
N ALA A 68 1.24 10.08 -2.71
CA ALA A 68 1.84 11.00 -3.67
C ALA A 68 2.83 11.98 -3.02
N GLN A 69 2.52 12.50 -1.83
CA GLN A 69 3.45 13.34 -1.07
C GLN A 69 4.72 12.59 -0.67
N ARG A 70 4.58 11.38 -0.14
CA ARG A 70 5.73 10.55 0.25
C ARG A 70 6.61 10.17 -0.94
N GLU A 71 6.00 9.85 -2.07
CA GLU A 71 6.74 9.55 -3.30
C GLU A 71 7.52 10.78 -3.80
N ALA A 72 6.88 11.96 -3.80
CA ALA A 72 7.54 13.20 -4.17
C ALA A 72 8.71 13.54 -3.21
N GLU A 73 8.52 13.37 -1.90
CA GLU A 73 9.57 13.58 -0.90
C GLU A 73 10.72 12.57 -1.08
N ALA A 74 10.42 11.30 -1.35
CA ALA A 74 11.43 10.28 -1.58
C ALA A 74 12.25 10.54 -2.85
N LEU A 75 11.61 11.02 -3.92
CA LEU A 75 12.30 11.43 -5.15
C LEU A 75 13.20 12.64 -4.90
N ALA A 76 12.68 13.67 -4.24
CA ALA A 76 13.47 14.86 -3.89
C ALA A 76 14.66 14.53 -2.97
N ALA A 77 14.50 13.59 -2.02
CA ALA A 77 15.59 13.12 -1.17
C ALA A 77 16.67 12.41 -1.99
N ARG A 78 16.27 11.50 -2.89
CA ARG A 78 17.22 10.80 -3.79
C ARG A 78 17.98 11.75 -4.70
N GLU A 79 17.32 12.77 -5.24
CA GLU A 79 17.98 13.79 -6.06
C GLU A 79 19.00 14.60 -5.26
N ARG A 80 18.68 14.96 -4.00
CA ARG A 80 19.62 15.64 -3.11
C ARG A 80 20.82 14.76 -2.77
N GLU A 81 20.59 13.50 -2.40
CA GLU A 81 21.65 12.54 -2.11
C GLU A 81 22.58 12.34 -3.32
N ALA A 82 22.02 12.21 -4.53
CA ALA A 82 22.79 12.10 -5.75
C ALA A 82 23.62 13.36 -6.04
N ALA A 83 23.04 14.56 -5.83
CA ALA A 83 23.75 15.82 -6.00
C ALA A 83 24.88 16.01 -4.97
N GLU A 84 24.64 15.62 -3.71
CA GLU A 84 25.66 15.66 -2.66
C GLU A 84 26.79 14.67 -2.92
N ALA A 85 26.48 13.44 -3.35
CA ALA A 85 27.48 12.45 -3.73
C ALA A 85 28.35 12.96 -4.89
N ALA A 86 27.75 13.54 -5.92
CA ALA A 86 28.49 14.12 -7.04
C ALA A 86 29.42 15.27 -6.61
N ARG A 87 28.98 16.13 -5.67
CA ARG A 87 29.82 17.19 -5.10
C ARG A 87 30.99 16.62 -4.30
N GLN A 88 30.73 15.64 -3.45
CA GLN A 88 31.78 15.00 -2.65
C GLN A 88 32.82 14.31 -3.53
N ASP A 89 32.38 13.67 -4.63
CA ASP A 89 33.30 13.00 -5.54
C ASP A 89 34.13 14.01 -6.34
N ALA A 90 33.54 15.12 -6.80
CA ALA A 90 34.29 16.21 -7.41
C ALA A 90 35.34 16.78 -6.45
N GLU A 91 34.95 17.06 -5.19
CA GLU A 91 35.87 17.58 -4.18
C GLU A 91 37.01 16.59 -3.86
N LYS A 92 36.72 15.29 -3.79
CA LYS A 92 37.77 14.26 -3.61
C LYS A 92 38.74 14.26 -4.78
N LEU A 93 38.26 14.37 -6.01
CA LEU A 93 39.10 14.41 -7.20
C LEU A 93 40.00 15.66 -7.19
N GLU A 94 39.44 16.83 -6.87
CA GLU A 94 40.22 18.08 -6.74
C GLU A 94 41.31 17.96 -5.67
N ARG A 95 40.98 17.40 -4.50
CA ARG A 95 41.96 17.14 -3.43
C ARG A 95 43.07 16.19 -3.89
N GLN A 96 42.73 15.12 -4.61
CA GLN A 96 43.71 14.18 -5.15
C GLN A 96 44.64 14.84 -6.17
N VAL A 97 44.10 15.68 -7.07
CA VAL A 97 44.90 16.44 -8.03
C VAL A 97 45.84 17.41 -7.32
N ALA A 98 45.37 18.12 -6.30
CA ALA A 98 46.20 19.02 -5.49
C ALA A 98 47.35 18.26 -4.79
N LEU A 99 47.05 17.13 -4.14
CA LEU A 99 48.07 16.30 -3.49
C LEU A 99 49.10 15.75 -4.48
N ALA A 100 48.67 15.34 -5.68
CA ALA A 100 49.58 14.87 -6.72
C ALA A 100 50.48 16.01 -7.24
N ALA A 101 49.94 17.22 -7.38
CA ALA A 101 50.71 18.40 -7.77
C ALA A 101 51.76 18.77 -6.70
N GLU A 102 51.39 18.75 -5.42
CA GLU A 102 52.31 18.98 -4.30
C GLU A 102 53.44 17.94 -4.24
N GLN A 103 53.08 16.65 -4.36
CA GLN A 103 54.06 15.56 -4.40
C GLN A 103 55.02 15.70 -5.57
N LYS A 104 54.52 16.07 -6.76
CA LYS A 104 55.35 16.32 -7.93
C LYS A 104 56.28 17.52 -7.71
N ALA A 105 55.77 18.63 -7.19
CA ALA A 105 56.59 19.80 -6.88
C ALA A 105 57.69 19.48 -5.86
N ALA A 106 57.38 18.67 -4.83
CA ALA A 106 58.37 18.19 -3.87
C ALA A 106 59.41 17.27 -4.50
N TRP A 107 58.99 16.38 -5.42
CA TRP A 107 59.90 15.53 -6.19
C TRP A 107 60.82 16.40 -7.06
N ASP A 108 60.27 17.29 -7.88
CA ASP A 108 61.02 18.18 -8.75
C ASP A 108 62.04 19.05 -7.97
N ALA A 109 61.67 19.56 -6.79
CA ALA A 109 62.59 20.29 -5.92
C ALA A 109 63.75 19.42 -5.42
N ARG A 110 63.47 18.16 -5.05
CA ARG A 110 64.51 17.19 -4.62
C ARG A 110 65.47 16.85 -5.76
N PHE A 111 64.99 16.70 -6.99
CA PHE A 111 65.82 16.35 -8.16
C PHE A 111 66.50 17.56 -8.84
N ALA A 112 66.05 18.79 -8.56
CA ALA A 112 66.73 20.01 -8.98
C ALA A 112 68.00 20.31 -8.14
N ALA A 113 68.00 19.98 -6.85
CA ALA A 113 69.12 20.26 -5.94
C ALA A 113 70.47 19.61 -6.34
N PRO A 114 70.54 18.36 -6.85
CA PRO A 114 71.78 17.76 -7.34
C PRO A 114 72.28 18.38 -8.65
N LYS A 115 71.40 18.84 -9.55
CA LYS A 115 71.79 19.44 -10.84
C LYS A 115 72.37 20.84 -10.69
N ALA A 116 71.94 21.60 -9.68
CA ALA A 116 72.52 22.91 -9.38
C ALA A 116 73.93 22.82 -8.76
N ARG A 117 74.25 21.71 -8.07
CA ARG A 117 75.59 21.46 -7.50
C ARG A 117 76.63 21.02 -8.53
N VAL A 118 76.23 20.35 -9.60
CA VAL A 118 77.15 19.85 -10.66
C VAL A 118 77.41 20.89 -11.75
N ARG A 119 76.60 21.96 -11.84
CA ARG A 119 76.73 23.02 -12.85
C ARG A 119 77.47 24.28 -12.36
N ARG A 120 78.10 24.23 -11.20
CA ARG A 120 78.87 25.33 -10.61
C ARG A 120 80.36 25.01 -10.64
#